data_AF-A0A9D5N645-F1
#
_entry.id   AF-A0A9D5N645-F1
#
_cell.length_a   1.000
_cell.length_b   1.000
_cell.length_c   1.000
_cell.angle_alpha   90.00
_cell.angle_beta   90.00
_cell.angle_gamma   90.00
#
_symmetry.space_group_name_H-M   'P 1'
#
loop_
_entity.id
_entity.type
_entity.pdbx_description
1 polymer ?
#
loop_
_entity_poly.entity_id
_entity_poly.type
_entity_poly.pdbx_seq_one_letter_code
_entity_poly.pdbx_strand_id
1 'polypeptide(L)' 'MKIRSYSEMKEFKAALDNCTNEVWLMGPNDEYYNMKKEEDYINGMIRLCETDADQLGIFTTSRHDEAVMMPVCEKLAA' A
#
# COMPACT_ATOMS: atom_id res chain seq x y z
N MET A 1 -3.07 -4.29 -6.89
CA MET A 1 -3.42 -2.84 -6.83
C MET A 1 -2.28 -2.02 -7.38
N LYS A 2 -2.52 -0.79 -7.85
CA LYS A 2 -1.50 0.04 -8.50
C LYS A 2 -1.76 1.55 -8.36
N ILE A 3 -0.69 2.33 -8.21
CA ILE A 3 -0.72 3.80 -8.23
C ILE A 3 -0.37 4.29 -9.64
N ARG A 4 -1.25 5.11 -10.23
CA ARG A 4 -1.16 5.60 -11.62
C ARG A 4 -1.03 7.13 -11.70
N SER A 5 -1.21 7.81 -10.58
CA SER A 5 -1.22 9.27 -10.49
C SER A 5 -0.64 9.79 -9.17
N TYR A 6 -0.20 11.04 -9.20
CA TYR A 6 0.28 11.73 -8.00
C TYR A 6 -0.84 11.94 -6.95
N SER A 7 -2.09 12.07 -7.37
CA SER A 7 -3.25 12.14 -6.45
C SER A 7 -3.45 10.85 -5.68
N GLU A 8 -3.37 9.70 -6.35
CA GLU A 8 -3.48 8.38 -5.70
C GLU A 8 -2.33 8.15 -4.72
N MET A 9 -1.12 8.57 -5.07
CA MET A 9 0.03 8.53 -4.17
C MET A 9 -0.21 9.32 -2.88
N LYS A 10 -0.76 10.53 -2.99
CA LYS A 10 -1.09 11.36 -1.83
C LYS A 10 -2.17 10.74 -0.97
N GLU A 11 -3.22 10.22 -1.58
CA GLU A 11 -4.32 9.55 -0.86
C GLU A 11 -3.82 8.32 -0.10
N PHE A 12 -3.01 7.49 -0.75
CA PHE A 12 -2.40 6.32 -0.14
C PHE A 12 -1.50 6.69 1.04
N LYS A 13 -0.64 7.70 0.88
CA LYS A 13 0.21 8.21 1.97
C LYS A 13 -0.63 8.74 3.14
N ALA A 14 -1.69 9.47 2.86
CA ALA A 14 -2.57 10.00 3.91
C ALA A 14 -3.29 8.87 4.68
N ALA A 15 -3.71 7.79 4.00
CA ALA A 15 -4.27 6.62 4.64
C ALA A 15 -3.22 5.91 5.53
N LEU A 16 -2.00 5.72 5.03
CA LEU A 16 -0.90 5.16 5.81
C LEU A 16 -0.57 5.98 7.06
N ASP A 17 -0.61 7.32 6.98
CA ASP A 17 -0.33 8.21 8.09
C ASP A 17 -1.39 8.13 9.19
N ASN A 18 -2.64 7.83 8.82
CA ASN A 18 -3.73 7.58 9.77
C ASN A 18 -3.71 6.18 10.39
N CYS A 19 -2.91 5.25 9.84
CA CYS A 19 -2.75 3.92 10.42
C CYS A 19 -1.83 3.97 11.65
N THR A 20 -2.23 3.25 12.69
CA THR A 20 -1.55 3.21 13.99
C THR A 20 -0.60 2.02 14.14
N ASN A 21 -0.86 0.92 13.44
CA ASN A 21 -0.02 -0.28 13.45
C ASN A 21 0.79 -0.41 12.15
N GLU A 22 1.57 -1.49 12.06
CA GLU A 22 2.28 -1.85 10.84
C GLU A 22 1.30 -2.16 9.70
N VAL A 23 1.66 -1.68 8.52
CA VAL A 23 0.92 -1.92 7.27
C VAL A 23 1.90 -2.53 6.29
N TRP A 24 1.52 -3.65 5.70
CA TRP A 24 2.40 -4.45 4.86
C TRP A 24 1.89 -4.44 3.42
N LEU A 25 2.76 -4.07 2.49
CA LEU A 25 2.55 -4.32 1.06
C LEU A 25 3.07 -5.71 0.74
N MET A 26 2.25 -6.54 0.12
CA MET A 26 2.59 -7.91 -0.27
C MET A 26 2.52 -8.05 -1.79
N GLY A 27 3.53 -8.69 -2.38
CA GLY A 27 3.59 -9.02 -3.80
C GLY A 27 3.65 -10.52 -4.06
N PRO A 28 3.51 -10.96 -5.33
CA PRO A 28 3.83 -12.33 -5.71
C PRO A 28 5.35 -12.54 -5.52
N ASN A 29 5.77 -13.70 -5.03
CA ASN A 29 7.17 -14.07 -4.71
C ASN A 29 7.69 -13.71 -3.30
N ASP A 30 6.84 -13.82 -2.27
CA ASP A 30 7.23 -13.56 -0.87
C ASP A 30 7.81 -12.15 -0.64
N GLU A 31 7.42 -11.21 -1.50
CA GLU A 31 7.75 -9.79 -1.36
C GLU A 31 6.86 -9.20 -0.25
N TYR A 32 7.50 -8.63 0.79
CA TYR A 32 6.81 -7.90 1.84
C TYR A 32 7.56 -6.62 2.19
N TYR A 33 6.83 -5.51 2.27
CA TYR A 33 7.38 -4.20 2.61
C TYR A 33 6.57 -3.60 3.76
N ASN A 34 7.23 -3.26 4.87
CA ASN A 34 6.56 -2.53 5.94
C ASN A 34 6.43 -1.06 5.56
N MET A 35 5.25 -0.65 5.12
CA MET A 35 4.97 0.69 4.61
C MET A 35 5.06 1.80 5.67
N LYS A 36 5.32 1.46 6.94
CA LYS A 36 5.58 2.40 8.03
C LYS A 36 7.08 2.62 8.30
N LYS A 37 7.97 1.85 7.67
CA LYS A 37 9.43 2.03 7.73
C LYS A 37 9.91 2.76 6.47
N GLU A 38 10.77 3.75 6.62
CA GLU A 38 11.17 4.64 5.52
C GLU A 38 11.80 3.90 4.33
N GLU A 39 12.73 2.98 4.60
CA GLU A 39 13.41 2.20 3.56
C GLU A 39 12.42 1.30 2.77
N ASP A 40 11.58 0.55 3.49
CA ASP A 40 10.56 -0.32 2.91
C ASP A 40 9.47 0.48 2.19
N TYR A 41 9.11 1.64 2.72
CA TYR A 41 8.13 2.54 2.10
C TYR A 41 8.58 2.97 0.70
N ILE A 42 9.83 3.40 0.54
CA ILE A 42 10.35 3.83 -0.77
C ILE A 42 10.27 2.67 -1.77
N ASN A 43 10.74 1.48 -1.39
CA ASN A 43 10.72 0.30 -2.25
C ASN A 43 9.29 -0.15 -2.58
N GLY A 44 8.40 -0.16 -1.60
CA GLY A 44 6.99 -0.51 -1.81
C GLY A 44 6.25 0.50 -2.69
N MET A 45 6.57 1.79 -2.59
CA MET A 45 6.01 2.81 -3.48
C MET A 45 6.50 2.67 -4.92
N ILE A 46 7.79 2.33 -5.13
CA ILE A 46 8.31 1.98 -6.46
C ILE A 46 7.51 0.82 -7.03
N ARG A 47 7.36 -0.25 -6.24
CA ARG A 47 6.60 -1.45 -6.64
C ARG A 47 5.15 -1.14 -7.02
N LEU A 48 4.47 -0.29 -6.25
CA LEU A 48 3.11 0.17 -6.54
C LEU A 48 2.98 1.02 -7.82
N CYS A 49 4.07 1.60 -8.31
CA CYS A 49 4.09 2.41 -9.53
C CYS A 49 4.55 1.62 -10.77
N GLU A 50 5.09 0.41 -10.59
CA GLU A 50 5.62 -0.40 -11.68
C GLU A 50 4.55 -0.81 -12.71
N THR A 51 4.98 -1.00 -13.96
CA THR A 51 4.09 -1.34 -15.07
C THR A 51 3.61 -2.79 -15.08
N ASP A 52 4.24 -3.64 -14.27
CA ASP A 52 4.01 -5.08 -14.29
C ASP A 52 2.61 -5.45 -13.80
N ALA A 53 2.12 -6.59 -14.28
CA ALA A 53 0.76 -7.08 -14.02
C ALA A 53 0.62 -7.72 -12.63
N ASP A 54 1.54 -7.45 -11.72
CA ASP A 54 1.60 -8.13 -10.43
C ASP A 54 0.43 -7.73 -9.52
N GLN A 55 -0.17 -8.74 -8.91
CA GLN A 55 -1.24 -8.55 -7.95
C GLN A 55 -0.65 -8.20 -6.59
N LEU A 56 -0.48 -6.90 -6.35
CA LEU A 56 -0.11 -6.37 -5.04
C LEU A 56 -1.34 -6.26 -4.11
N GLY A 57 -1.14 -6.53 -2.83
CA GLY A 57 -2.17 -6.41 -1.77
C GLY A 57 -1.64 -5.74 -0.50
N ILE A 58 -2.55 -5.24 0.34
CA ILE A 58 -2.24 -4.70 1.67
C ILE A 58 -2.67 -5.69 2.74
N PHE A 59 -1.83 -5.87 3.76
CA PHE A 59 -2.17 -6.51 5.02
C PHE A 59 -2.02 -5.53 6.18
N THR A 60 -3.00 -5.55 7.09
CA THR A 60 -2.98 -4.77 8.33
C THR A 60 -3.27 -5.70 9.50
N THR A 61 -2.81 -5.34 10.70
CA THR A 61 -2.99 -6.16 11.91
C THR A 61 -4.17 -5.72 12.77
N SER A 62 -4.90 -4.67 12.37
CA SER A 62 -6.03 -4.14 13.12
C SER A 62 -7.21 -3.80 12.22
N ARG A 63 -8.43 -4.00 12.74
CA ARG A 63 -9.68 -3.64 12.03
C ARG A 63 -9.77 -2.13 11.76
N HIS A 64 -9.13 -1.30 12.59
CA HIS A 64 -9.12 0.14 12.38
C HIS A 64 -8.29 0.50 11.14
N ASP A 65 -7.06 -0.01 11.06
CA ASP A 65 -6.16 0.26 9.93
C ASP A 65 -6.71 -0.39 8.64
N GLU A 66 -7.34 -1.56 8.75
CA GLU A 66 -8.07 -2.18 7.64
C GLU A 66 -9.16 -1.24 7.11
N ALA A 67 -9.99 -0.66 7.99
CA ALA A 67 -11.05 0.26 7.60
C ALA A 67 -10.51 1.57 6.98
N VAL A 68 -9.31 2.00 7.36
CA VAL A 68 -8.63 3.17 6.78
C VAL A 68 -8.07 2.84 5.38
N MET A 69 -7.44 1.68 5.22
CA MET A 69 -6.74 1.29 4.00
C MET A 69 -7.65 0.72 2.92
N MET A 70 -8.69 -0.02 3.28
CA MET A 70 -9.55 -0.75 2.34
C MET A 70 -10.13 0.15 1.23
N PRO A 71 -10.71 1.34 1.52
CA PRO A 71 -11.29 2.18 0.46
C PRO A 71 -10.27 2.64 -0.57
N VAL A 72 -9.03 2.91 -0.13
CA VAL A 72 -7.94 3.30 -1.02
C VAL A 72 -7.48 2.08 -1.84
N CYS A 73 -7.34 0.91 -1.21
CA CYS A 73 -6.91 -0.31 -1.89
C CYS A 73 -7.89 -0.74 -2.99
N GLU A 74 -9.19 -0.69 -2.73
CA GLU A 74 -10.25 -0.98 -3.70
C GLU A 74 -10.18 -0.03 -4.90
N LYS A 75 -9.99 1.27 -4.65
CA LYS A 75 -9.81 2.28 -5.71
C LYS A 75 -8.56 1.99 -6.56
N LEU A 76 -7.45 1.60 -5.95
CA LEU A 76 -6.20 1.28 -6.65
C LEU A 76 -6.22 -0.10 -7.34
N ALA A 77 -7.18 -0.96 -7.01
CA ALA A 77 -7.37 -2.26 -7.64
C ALA A 77 -8.24 -2.19 -8.91
N ALA A 78 -9.05 -1.13 -9.05
CA ALA A 78 -9.74 -0.79 -10.30
C ALA A 78 -8.76 -0.32 -11.39
#